data_AF-A0A7K0J698-F1
#
_entry.id   AF-A0A7K0J698-F1
#
_cell.length_a   1.000
_cell.length_b   1.000
_cell.length_c   1.000
_cell.angle_alpha   90.00
_cell.angle_beta   90.00
_cell.angle_gamma   90.00
#
_symmetry.space_group_name_H-M   'P 1'
#
loop_
_entity.id
_entity.type
_entity.pdbx_description
1 polymer ?
#
loop_
_entity_poly.entity_id
_entity_poly.type
_entity_poly.pdbx_seq_one_letter_code
_entity_poly.pdbx_strand_id
1 'polypeptide(L)'
;MSTIITAVWGDTPPHMAITAKNLPSGTAYIRVSRIIGSSEAPVRGAENVIIAGNQGLVTDWDAPLDTNVTYRVLSLNANGGHLENMVASFHTGTIDCDTCWVSNPLDPASALHVDLMAGTDDDTSHDQTVTLSSPGWSTNLPSAIVGVRQLGGKRTLIIRLTGLDTAQQFEDLLRRSITILVRAPAIRHRTGLLYMTAQSVSEHRERDYADNPAHTETTWTITGDEVDPGTLPVIVSPWTYQNLADYARAQSVTTYDGLPSLWTTYLDAQRGIF
;
A
#
# COMPACT_ATOMS: atom_id res chain seq x y z
N MET A 1 -20.77 -15.94 -20.84
CA MET A 1 -20.33 -14.54 -20.64
C MET A 1 -18.89 -14.59 -20.19
N SER A 2 -18.02 -13.70 -20.67
CA SER A 2 -16.64 -13.62 -20.22
C SER A 2 -16.53 -12.84 -18.91
N THR A 3 -15.53 -13.17 -18.09
CA THR A 3 -15.23 -12.41 -16.88
C THR A 3 -14.95 -10.94 -17.22
N ILE A 4 -15.49 -10.03 -16.41
CA ILE A 4 -15.25 -8.58 -16.51
C ILE A 4 -14.57 -8.13 -15.23
N ILE A 5 -13.46 -7.41 -15.36
CA ILE A 5 -12.80 -6.74 -14.24
C ILE A 5 -13.17 -5.26 -14.32
N THR A 6 -13.70 -4.72 -13.22
CA THR A 6 -13.85 -3.28 -13.03
C THR A 6 -13.02 -2.87 -11.82
N ALA A 7 -12.34 -1.74 -11.89
CA ALA A 7 -11.60 -1.23 -10.75
C ALA A 7 -11.87 0.27 -10.61
N VAL A 8 -12.20 0.70 -9.39
CA VAL A 8 -12.58 2.09 -9.07
C VAL A 8 -11.60 2.64 -8.06
N TRP A 9 -11.09 3.83 -8.33
CA TRP A 9 -10.22 4.56 -7.42
C TRP A 9 -11.04 5.22 -6.30
N GLY A 10 -10.60 5.06 -5.05
CA GLY A 10 -11.10 5.81 -3.91
C GLY A 10 -10.00 6.70 -3.36
N ASP A 11 -10.31 7.95 -3.00
CA ASP A 11 -9.31 8.98 -2.65
C ASP A 11 -8.92 9.02 -1.17
N THR A 12 -9.77 8.55 -0.24
CA THR A 12 -9.58 8.78 1.20
C THR A 12 -9.81 7.52 2.06
N PRO A 13 -8.74 6.82 2.49
CA PRO A 13 -7.39 6.91 1.96
C PRO A 13 -7.27 6.21 0.59
N PRO A 14 -6.22 6.50 -0.19
CA PRO A 14 -6.17 6.06 -1.57
C PRO A 14 -6.10 4.55 -1.72
N HIS A 15 -7.00 3.99 -2.53
CA HIS A 15 -7.08 2.55 -2.80
C HIS A 15 -7.79 2.25 -4.13
N MET A 16 -7.61 1.03 -4.64
CA MET A 16 -8.39 0.51 -5.75
C MET A 16 -9.39 -0.55 -5.27
N ALA A 17 -10.68 -0.31 -5.50
CA ALA A 17 -11.72 -1.30 -5.31
C ALA A 17 -11.93 -2.10 -6.60
N ILE A 18 -11.58 -3.38 -6.58
CA ILE A 18 -11.53 -4.28 -7.74
C ILE A 18 -12.69 -5.27 -7.65
N THR A 19 -13.59 -5.21 -8.62
CA THR A 19 -14.69 -6.19 -8.76
C THR A 19 -14.45 -7.04 -10.00
N ALA A 20 -14.43 -8.36 -9.79
CA ALA A 20 -14.52 -9.34 -10.87
C ALA A 20 -15.98 -9.82 -10.98
N LYS A 21 -16.59 -9.71 -12.16
CA LYS A 21 -17.97 -10.11 -12.43
C LYS A 21 -18.03 -11.14 -13.55
N ASN A 22 -19.16 -11.84 -13.63
CA ASN A 22 -19.41 -12.89 -14.63
C ASN A 22 -18.38 -14.02 -14.56
N LEU A 23 -17.94 -14.37 -13.34
CA LEU A 23 -16.99 -15.45 -13.13
C LEU A 23 -17.56 -16.78 -13.66
N PRO A 24 -16.70 -17.69 -14.19
CA PRO A 24 -17.13 -18.99 -14.70
C PRO A 24 -17.89 -19.80 -13.65
N SER A 25 -18.85 -20.61 -14.12
CA SER A 25 -19.50 -21.59 -13.26
C SER A 25 -18.48 -22.54 -12.63
N GLY A 26 -18.65 -22.84 -11.34
CA GLY A 26 -17.72 -23.67 -10.58
C GLY A 26 -16.55 -22.91 -9.95
N THR A 27 -16.46 -21.58 -10.14
CA THR A 27 -15.53 -20.75 -9.37
C THR A 27 -15.94 -20.77 -7.89
N ALA A 28 -14.98 -21.05 -7.01
CA ALA A 28 -15.15 -21.02 -5.56
C ALA A 28 -14.33 -19.89 -4.93
N TYR A 29 -13.15 -19.62 -5.51
CA TYR A 29 -12.23 -18.59 -5.03
C TYR A 29 -11.61 -17.84 -6.21
N ILE A 30 -11.19 -16.60 -5.96
CA ILE A 30 -10.34 -15.84 -6.88
C ILE A 30 -8.98 -15.51 -6.26
N ARG A 31 -7.97 -15.31 -7.11
CA ARG A 31 -6.72 -14.65 -6.73
C ARG A 31 -6.54 -13.40 -7.56
N VAL A 32 -6.12 -12.32 -6.93
CA VAL A 32 -5.86 -11.05 -7.62
C VAL A 32 -4.38 -10.69 -7.48
N SER A 33 -3.71 -10.48 -8.61
CA SER A 33 -2.37 -9.92 -8.66
C SER A 33 -2.37 -8.57 -9.37
N ARG A 34 -1.46 -7.72 -8.92
CA ARG A 34 -1.16 -6.41 -9.48
C ARG A 34 0.09 -6.50 -10.33
N ILE A 35 0.02 -5.94 -11.53
CA ILE A 35 1.12 -5.87 -12.50
C ILE A 35 1.40 -4.38 -12.77
N ILE A 36 2.63 -3.96 -12.47
CA ILE A 36 3.14 -2.61 -12.71
C ILE A 36 4.44 -2.73 -13.49
N GLY A 37 4.47 -2.20 -14.71
CA GLY A 37 5.59 -2.43 -15.63
C GLY A 37 5.82 -3.92 -15.86
N SER A 38 7.01 -4.42 -15.53
CA SER A 38 7.37 -5.85 -15.61
C SER A 38 7.23 -6.60 -14.28
N SER A 39 6.80 -5.93 -13.21
CA SER A 39 6.68 -6.54 -11.88
C SER A 39 5.25 -6.99 -11.63
N GLU A 40 5.08 -8.26 -11.28
CA GLU A 40 3.81 -8.82 -10.81
C GLU A 40 3.92 -9.19 -9.33
N ALA A 41 2.97 -8.75 -8.52
CA ALA A 41 2.88 -9.07 -7.10
C ALA A 41 1.43 -9.37 -6.73
N PRO A 42 1.16 -10.27 -5.77
CA PRO A 42 -0.19 -10.49 -5.28
C PRO A 42 -0.72 -9.21 -4.62
N VAL A 43 -2.01 -8.91 -4.81
CA VAL A 43 -2.67 -7.89 -3.99
C VAL A 43 -2.81 -8.46 -2.57
N ARG A 44 -2.43 -7.70 -1.55
CA ARG A 44 -2.42 -8.20 -0.16
C ARG A 44 -3.84 -8.58 0.28
N GLY A 45 -3.98 -9.77 0.85
CA GLY A 45 -5.28 -10.32 1.24
C GLY A 45 -6.15 -10.81 0.07
N ALA A 46 -5.65 -10.77 -1.17
CA ALA A 46 -6.37 -11.21 -2.35
C ALA A 46 -6.01 -12.64 -2.78
N GLU A 47 -5.52 -13.46 -1.86
CA GLU A 47 -5.22 -14.87 -2.11
C GLU A 47 -6.38 -15.75 -1.62
N ASN A 48 -7.02 -16.48 -2.55
CA ASN A 48 -8.18 -17.35 -2.29
C ASN A 48 -9.40 -16.60 -1.72
N VAL A 49 -9.72 -15.45 -2.31
CA VAL A 49 -10.90 -14.65 -1.93
C VAL A 49 -12.15 -15.42 -2.31
N ILE A 50 -13.02 -15.65 -1.33
CA ILE A 50 -14.34 -16.28 -1.54
C ILE A 50 -15.19 -15.36 -2.41
N ILE A 51 -15.88 -15.94 -3.38
CA ILE A 51 -16.80 -15.21 -4.25
C ILE A 51 -18.23 -15.27 -3.71
N ALA A 52 -19.05 -14.28 -4.00
CA ALA A 52 -20.51 -14.37 -3.83
C ALA A 52 -21.18 -14.47 -5.20
N GLY A 53 -21.98 -15.52 -5.38
CA GLY A 53 -22.59 -15.83 -6.66
C GLY A 53 -21.54 -15.99 -7.77
N ASN A 54 -21.49 -15.03 -8.69
CA ASN A 54 -20.53 -14.99 -9.79
C ASN A 54 -19.60 -13.75 -9.74
N GLN A 55 -19.43 -13.17 -8.55
CA GLN A 55 -18.64 -11.96 -8.34
C GLN A 55 -17.66 -12.09 -7.18
N GLY A 56 -16.50 -11.45 -7.30
CA GLY A 56 -15.55 -11.30 -6.20
C GLY A 56 -15.12 -9.84 -6.08
N LEU A 57 -14.94 -9.39 -4.84
CA LEU A 57 -14.51 -8.03 -4.51
C LEU A 57 -13.22 -8.06 -3.71
N VAL A 58 -12.28 -7.20 -4.10
CA VAL A 58 -10.97 -7.05 -3.48
C VAL A 58 -10.63 -5.57 -3.39
N THR A 59 -10.02 -5.15 -2.28
CA THR A 59 -9.49 -3.80 -2.13
C THR A 59 -7.98 -3.84 -2.12
N ASP A 60 -7.37 -3.14 -3.08
CA ASP A 60 -5.93 -2.94 -3.12
C ASP A 60 -5.57 -1.60 -2.46
N TRP A 61 -5.16 -1.70 -1.20
CA TRP A 61 -4.67 -0.58 -0.40
C TRP A 61 -3.26 -0.12 -0.79
N ASP A 62 -2.54 -0.92 -1.59
CA ASP A 62 -1.19 -0.60 -2.05
C ASP A 62 -1.18 -0.23 -3.53
N ALA A 63 -2.30 0.20 -4.08
CA ALA A 63 -2.28 0.75 -5.42
C ALA A 63 -1.34 1.97 -5.46
N PRO A 64 -0.40 2.04 -6.43
CA PRO A 64 0.46 3.20 -6.61
C PRO A 64 -0.36 4.43 -7.02
N LEU A 65 0.27 5.59 -7.05
CA LEU A 65 -0.34 6.85 -7.46
C LEU A 65 0.13 7.23 -8.86
N ASP A 66 -0.74 7.91 -9.61
CA ASP A 66 -0.48 8.41 -10.97
C ASP A 66 0.20 7.37 -11.90
N THR A 67 -0.25 6.10 -11.84
CA THR A 67 0.37 4.98 -12.54
C THR A 67 -0.68 4.09 -13.19
N ASN A 68 -0.37 3.56 -14.37
CA ASN A 68 -1.17 2.51 -14.99
C ASN A 68 -0.90 1.17 -14.31
N VAL A 69 -1.94 0.62 -13.69
CA VAL A 69 -1.91 -0.64 -12.97
C VAL A 69 -2.73 -1.66 -13.72
N THR A 70 -2.17 -2.84 -13.96
CA THR A 70 -2.90 -3.96 -14.55
C THR A 70 -3.23 -4.98 -13.48
N TYR A 71 -4.50 -5.30 -13.31
CA TYR A 71 -4.93 -6.37 -12.41
C TYR A 71 -5.16 -7.65 -13.19
N ARG A 72 -4.67 -8.76 -12.64
CA ARG A 72 -4.97 -10.12 -13.11
C ARG A 72 -5.86 -10.81 -12.10
N VAL A 73 -6.97 -11.37 -12.57
CA VAL A 73 -7.89 -12.17 -11.77
C VAL A 73 -7.82 -13.61 -12.25
N LEU A 74 -7.46 -14.50 -11.32
CA LEU A 74 -7.41 -15.94 -11.53
C LEU A 74 -8.62 -16.59 -10.84
N SER A 75 -9.51 -17.19 -11.63
CA SER A 75 -10.68 -17.94 -11.14
C SER A 75 -10.29 -19.38 -10.83
N LEU A 76 -10.60 -19.85 -9.63
CA LEU A 76 -10.25 -21.18 -9.12
C LEU A 76 -11.51 -21.95 -8.68
N ASN A 77 -11.54 -23.25 -8.94
CA ASN A 77 -12.57 -24.13 -8.41
C ASN A 77 -12.30 -24.52 -6.93
N ALA A 78 -13.22 -25.25 -6.30
CA ALA A 78 -13.11 -25.65 -4.90
C ALA A 78 -11.88 -26.53 -4.57
N ASN A 79 -11.31 -27.20 -5.58
CA ASN A 79 -10.11 -28.03 -5.44
C ASN A 79 -8.83 -27.25 -5.76
N GLY A 80 -8.90 -25.93 -5.99
CA GLY A 80 -7.76 -25.10 -6.40
C GLY A 80 -7.38 -25.22 -7.88
N GLY A 81 -8.21 -25.88 -8.70
CA GLY A 81 -8.01 -25.99 -10.14
C GLY A 81 -8.34 -24.68 -10.86
N HIS A 82 -7.49 -24.30 -11.81
CA HIS A 82 -7.66 -23.12 -12.63
C HIS A 82 -8.85 -23.24 -13.59
N LEU A 83 -9.68 -22.19 -13.66
CA LEU A 83 -10.83 -22.11 -14.57
C LEU A 83 -10.63 -21.06 -15.66
N GLU A 84 -10.29 -19.83 -15.27
CA GLU A 84 -10.11 -18.71 -16.19
C GLU A 84 -9.11 -17.70 -15.63
N ASN A 85 -8.41 -17.01 -16.53
CA ASN A 85 -7.50 -15.91 -16.23
C ASN A 85 -7.96 -14.69 -17.04
N MET A 86 -8.15 -13.56 -16.37
CA MET A 86 -8.50 -12.29 -17.02
C MET A 86 -7.56 -11.19 -16.55
N VAL A 87 -7.25 -10.25 -17.44
CA VAL A 87 -6.44 -9.05 -17.13
C VAL A 87 -7.16 -7.78 -17.59
N ALA A 88 -7.03 -6.71 -16.81
CA ALA A 88 -7.51 -5.38 -17.19
C ALA A 88 -6.63 -4.29 -16.57
N SER A 89 -6.44 -3.20 -17.31
CA SER A 89 -5.59 -2.08 -16.91
C SER A 89 -6.43 -0.85 -16.54
N PHE A 90 -6.02 -0.16 -15.49
CA PHE A 90 -6.69 1.01 -14.95
C PHE A 90 -5.63 2.05 -14.56
N HIS A 91 -5.99 3.33 -14.66
CA HIS A 91 -5.16 4.41 -14.19
C HIS A 91 -5.55 4.76 -12.75
N THR A 92 -4.57 4.90 -11.86
CA THR A 92 -4.79 5.28 -10.46
C THR A 92 -4.97 6.79 -10.31
N GLY A 93 -5.39 7.24 -9.12
CA GLY A 93 -5.56 8.66 -8.86
C GLY A 93 -4.26 9.45 -8.96
N THR A 94 -4.38 10.68 -9.43
CA THR A 94 -3.27 11.63 -9.59
C THR A 94 -3.09 12.46 -8.32
N ILE A 95 -1.85 12.68 -7.90
CA ILE A 95 -1.51 13.63 -6.84
C ILE A 95 -0.32 14.49 -7.29
N ASP A 96 -0.13 15.64 -6.64
CA ASP A 96 1.01 16.50 -6.91
C ASP A 96 2.34 15.82 -6.55
N CYS A 97 3.40 16.10 -7.32
CA CYS A 97 4.70 15.46 -7.14
C CYS A 97 5.38 15.81 -5.81
N ASP A 98 5.00 16.93 -5.19
CA ASP A 98 5.54 17.41 -3.93
C ASP A 98 4.81 16.82 -2.72
N THR A 99 3.83 15.94 -2.94
CA THR A 99 3.05 15.30 -1.88
C THR A 99 3.13 13.78 -1.94
N CYS A 100 2.86 13.13 -0.81
CA CYS A 100 2.82 11.68 -0.75
C CYS A 100 1.79 11.18 0.27
N TRP A 101 1.43 9.91 0.13
CA TRP A 101 0.66 9.20 1.12
C TRP A 101 1.57 8.27 1.91
N VAL A 102 1.57 8.44 3.22
CA VAL A 102 2.25 7.54 4.16
C VAL A 102 1.20 6.73 4.90
N SER A 103 1.34 5.40 4.88
CA SER A 103 0.41 4.50 5.55
C SER A 103 1.13 3.42 6.35
N ASN A 104 0.45 2.93 7.38
CA ASN A 104 0.80 1.66 7.99
C ASN A 104 0.25 0.54 7.09
N PRO A 105 1.08 -0.37 6.55
CA PRO A 105 0.59 -1.46 5.72
C PRO A 105 -0.45 -2.34 6.43
N LEU A 106 -0.45 -2.43 7.77
CA LEU A 106 -1.43 -3.21 8.53
C LEU A 106 -2.70 -2.42 8.87
N ASP A 107 -2.65 -1.09 8.77
CA ASP A 107 -3.79 -0.18 8.97
C ASP A 107 -3.79 0.91 7.88
N PRO A 108 -4.03 0.56 6.61
CA PRO A 108 -4.01 1.53 5.52
C PRO A 108 -5.15 2.54 5.58
N ALA A 109 -6.20 2.29 6.39
CA ALA A 109 -7.27 3.26 6.63
C ALA A 109 -6.78 4.51 7.40
N SER A 110 -5.68 4.40 8.13
CA SER A 110 -5.06 5.53 8.84
C SER A 110 -4.01 6.26 7.99
N ALA A 111 -4.02 6.11 6.67
CA ALA A 111 -3.03 6.79 5.83
C ALA A 111 -3.15 8.30 5.93
N LEU A 112 -2.01 8.99 5.85
CA LEU A 112 -1.90 10.43 5.93
C LEU A 112 -1.32 10.99 4.64
N HIS A 113 -1.93 12.07 4.17
CA HIS A 113 -1.43 12.88 3.07
C HIS A 113 -0.49 13.93 3.63
N VAL A 114 0.74 13.97 3.11
CA VAL A 114 1.83 14.78 3.66
C VAL A 114 2.66 15.39 2.54
N ASP A 115 3.36 16.48 2.84
CA ASP A 115 4.28 17.11 1.88
C ASP A 115 5.63 16.38 1.92
N LEU A 116 6.14 15.96 0.77
CA LEU A 116 7.41 15.27 0.63
C LEU A 116 8.48 16.27 0.18
N MET A 117 9.33 16.72 1.11
CA MET A 117 10.40 17.67 0.82
C MET A 117 11.65 17.00 0.23
N ALA A 118 11.94 15.76 0.64
CA ALA A 118 13.05 14.95 0.14
C ALA A 118 12.74 13.46 0.30
N GLY A 119 13.39 12.62 -0.50
CA GLY A 119 13.10 11.18 -0.56
C GLY A 119 12.93 10.61 -1.97
N THR A 120 13.27 11.39 -3.00
CA THR A 120 13.43 10.90 -4.36
C THR A 120 14.61 9.93 -4.46
N ASP A 121 14.71 9.15 -5.54
CA ASP A 121 15.73 8.10 -5.67
C ASP A 121 17.17 8.62 -5.66
N ASP A 122 17.37 9.91 -5.86
CA ASP A 122 18.69 10.56 -5.90
C ASP A 122 19.47 10.39 -4.58
N ASP A 123 18.77 10.24 -3.45
CA ASP A 123 19.37 10.07 -2.11
C ASP A 123 19.41 8.61 -1.63
N THR A 124 19.21 7.63 -2.53
CA THR A 124 19.24 6.21 -2.16
C THR A 124 20.68 5.73 -2.01
N SER A 125 21.06 5.28 -0.81
CA SER A 125 22.37 4.67 -0.58
C SER A 125 22.26 3.14 -0.54
N HIS A 126 23.24 2.45 -1.13
CA HIS A 126 23.35 0.99 -1.06
C HIS A 126 24.55 0.63 -0.19
N ASP A 127 24.47 0.97 1.09
CA ASP A 127 25.52 0.68 2.05
C ASP A 127 25.67 -0.84 2.17
N GLN A 128 26.91 -1.33 2.05
CA GLN A 128 27.20 -2.76 2.16
C GLN A 128 28.35 -2.97 3.11
N THR A 129 28.20 -3.95 4.01
CA THR A 129 29.33 -4.45 4.79
C THR A 129 30.28 -5.19 3.84
N VAL A 130 31.41 -4.56 3.54
CA VAL A 130 32.46 -5.14 2.71
C VAL A 130 33.67 -5.51 3.56
N THR A 131 34.27 -6.65 3.27
CA THR A 131 35.59 -7.03 3.80
C THR A 131 36.64 -6.68 2.75
N LEU A 132 37.60 -5.85 3.15
CA LEU A 132 38.75 -5.48 2.35
C LEU A 132 39.92 -6.41 2.68
N SER A 133 40.40 -7.16 1.69
CA SER A 133 41.67 -7.87 1.81
C SER A 133 42.79 -7.01 1.23
N SER A 134 43.74 -6.63 2.07
CA SER A 134 44.98 -5.96 1.68
C SER A 134 46.13 -6.97 1.71
N PRO A 135 46.81 -7.24 0.59
CA PRO A 135 47.94 -8.15 0.58
C PRO A 135 49.12 -7.48 1.29
N GLY A 136 49.76 -8.21 2.19
CA GLY A 136 50.93 -7.76 2.91
C GLY A 136 52.09 -7.41 1.98
N TRP A 137 52.62 -6.21 2.20
CA TRP A 137 53.94 -5.71 1.79
C TRP A 137 54.16 -5.42 0.29
N SER A 138 53.67 -4.26 -0.16
CA SER A 138 54.48 -3.26 -0.89
C SER A 138 53.65 -2.10 -1.44
N THR A 139 52.34 -2.28 -1.67
CA THR A 139 51.53 -1.25 -2.35
C THR A 139 50.41 -0.64 -1.52
N ASN A 140 50.02 -1.20 -0.36
CA ASN A 140 48.91 -0.72 0.48
C ASN A 140 47.56 -0.51 -0.26
N LEU A 141 47.43 -1.05 -1.47
CA LEU A 141 46.21 -0.95 -2.26
C LEU A 141 45.32 -2.17 -1.99
N PRO A 142 44.01 -1.99 -1.80
CA PRO A 142 43.08 -3.11 -1.62
C PRO A 142 43.06 -3.98 -2.88
N SER A 143 43.27 -5.29 -2.72
CA SER A 143 43.36 -6.24 -3.86
C SER A 143 42.07 -7.01 -4.08
N ALA A 144 41.20 -7.10 -3.07
CA ALA A 144 39.90 -7.72 -3.18
C ALA A 144 38.89 -7.06 -2.24
N ILE A 145 37.71 -6.78 -2.78
CA ILE A 145 36.54 -6.33 -2.03
C ILE A 145 35.55 -7.50 -2.09
N VAL A 146 35.17 -8.03 -0.92
CA VAL A 146 34.18 -9.10 -0.83
C VAL A 146 33.00 -8.60 0.01
N GLY A 147 31.79 -8.74 -0.52
CA GLY A 147 30.55 -8.34 0.16
C GLY A 147 29.34 -8.96 -0.52
N VAL A 148 28.26 -9.15 0.23
CA VAL A 148 26.97 -9.62 -0.32
C VAL A 148 26.22 -8.40 -0.82
N ARG A 149 25.78 -8.41 -2.09
CA ARG A 149 24.91 -7.36 -2.61
C ARG A 149 23.60 -7.37 -1.82
N GLN A 150 23.30 -6.28 -1.13
CA GLN A 150 21.98 -6.05 -0.57
C GLN A 150 21.07 -5.48 -1.64
N LEU A 151 19.84 -6.02 -1.70
CA LEU A 151 18.83 -5.63 -2.69
C LEU A 151 18.07 -4.36 -2.27
N GLY A 152 18.03 -4.07 -0.97
CA GLY A 152 17.41 -2.86 -0.43
C GLY A 152 18.40 -1.69 -0.37
N GLY A 153 17.92 -0.50 -0.73
CA GLY A 153 18.62 0.75 -0.47
C GLY A 153 18.20 1.33 0.88
N LYS A 154 19.12 2.00 1.55
CA LYS A 154 18.82 2.91 2.63
C LYS A 154 18.25 4.20 2.04
N ARG A 155 17.14 4.66 2.60
CA ARG A 155 16.38 5.82 2.16
C ARG A 155 16.28 6.82 3.30
N THR A 156 16.33 8.10 2.96
CA THR A 156 15.98 9.19 3.88
C THR A 156 14.82 9.96 3.29
N LEU A 157 13.74 10.09 4.06
CA LEU A 157 12.57 10.87 3.71
C LEU A 157 12.50 12.09 4.61
N ILE A 158 12.21 13.25 4.03
CA ILE A 158 11.91 14.48 4.77
C ILE A 158 10.47 14.85 4.47
N ILE A 159 9.64 14.78 5.51
CA ILE A 159 8.21 15.02 5.43
C ILE A 159 7.88 16.32 6.16
N ARG A 160 7.09 17.18 5.53
CA ARG A 160 6.57 18.40 6.14
C ARG A 160 5.08 18.24 6.42
N LEU A 161 4.67 18.72 7.59
CA LEU A 161 3.30 18.75 8.04
C LEU A 161 2.93 20.17 8.43
N THR A 162 1.79 20.64 7.93
CA THR A 162 1.18 21.91 8.32
C THR A 162 0.10 21.61 9.37
N GLY A 163 0.30 22.09 10.60
CA GLY A 163 -0.65 21.92 11.70
C GLY A 163 -0.27 20.89 12.76
N LEU A 164 -0.76 21.12 13.97
CA LEU A 164 -0.44 20.31 15.15
C LEU A 164 -1.20 18.98 15.17
N ASP A 165 -2.45 18.96 14.70
CA ASP A 165 -3.28 17.75 14.68
C ASP A 165 -2.74 16.71 13.70
N THR A 166 -2.32 17.13 12.50
CA THR A 166 -1.69 16.28 11.49
C THR A 166 -0.33 15.77 11.96
N ALA A 167 0.46 16.61 12.65
CA ALA A 167 1.70 16.20 13.29
C ALA A 167 1.47 15.12 14.36
N GLN A 168 0.44 15.26 15.19
CA GLN A 168 0.09 14.25 16.20
C GLN A 168 -0.39 12.94 15.55
N GLN A 169 -1.22 13.01 14.50
CA GLN A 169 -1.65 11.83 13.75
C GLN A 169 -0.48 11.10 13.11
N PHE A 170 0.50 11.84 12.59
CA PHE A 170 1.70 11.26 12.00
C PHE A 170 2.59 10.59 13.05
N GLU A 171 2.74 11.21 14.22
CA GLU A 171 3.43 10.60 15.36
C GLU A 171 2.74 9.29 15.78
N ASP A 172 1.40 9.29 15.85
CA ASP A 172 0.62 8.08 16.18
C ASP A 172 0.77 6.99 15.12
N LEU A 173 0.84 7.35 13.83
CA LEU A 173 1.10 6.43 12.73
C LEU A 173 2.47 5.76 12.91
N LEU A 174 3.51 6.54 13.19
CA LEU A 174 4.88 6.04 13.40
C LEU A 174 4.99 5.16 14.65
N ARG A 175 4.30 5.51 15.73
CA ARG A 175 4.26 4.69 16.96
C ARG A 175 3.62 3.32 16.75
N ARG A 176 2.67 3.21 15.82
CA ARG A 176 1.92 1.97 15.54
C ARG A 176 2.50 1.14 14.39
N SER A 177 3.45 1.69 13.63
CA SER A 177 4.00 1.05 12.43
C SER A 177 5.45 0.64 12.63
N ILE A 178 5.75 -0.63 12.33
CA ILE A 178 7.14 -1.11 12.22
C ILE A 178 7.68 -0.85 10.81
N THR A 179 6.79 -0.99 9.83
CA THR A 179 7.02 -0.70 8.41
C THR A 179 6.05 0.37 7.98
N ILE A 180 6.52 1.35 7.21
CA ILE A 180 5.67 2.34 6.55
C ILE A 180 5.64 2.05 5.04
N LEU A 181 4.50 2.30 4.43
CA LEU A 181 4.34 2.35 2.98
C LEU A 181 4.25 3.82 2.58
N VAL A 182 5.15 4.24 1.69
CA VAL A 182 5.16 5.57 1.10
C VAL A 182 4.80 5.45 -0.37
N ARG A 183 3.80 6.23 -0.77
CA ARG A 183 3.30 6.30 -2.15
C ARG A 183 3.41 7.74 -2.62
N ALA A 184 4.27 7.99 -3.60
CA ALA A 184 4.45 9.29 -4.21
C ALA A 184 4.83 9.10 -5.68
N PRO A 185 4.27 9.88 -6.62
CA PRO A 185 4.72 9.88 -8.02
C PRO A 185 6.20 10.24 -8.17
N ALA A 186 6.74 11.05 -7.25
CA ALA A 186 8.15 11.45 -7.26
C ALA A 186 9.13 10.32 -6.88
N ILE A 187 8.67 9.25 -6.24
CA ILE A 187 9.50 8.09 -5.90
C ILE A 187 9.52 7.13 -7.10
N ARG A 188 10.62 7.09 -7.86
CA ARG A 188 10.83 6.19 -9.00
C ARG A 188 11.28 4.82 -8.52
N HIS A 189 10.47 4.22 -7.65
CA HIS A 189 10.59 2.79 -7.33
C HIS A 189 9.93 1.95 -8.44
N ARG A 190 10.44 0.75 -8.71
CA ARG A 190 9.97 -0.14 -9.80
C ARG A 190 8.45 -0.40 -9.79
N THR A 191 7.83 -0.35 -8.62
CA THR A 191 6.38 -0.55 -8.42
C THR A 191 5.64 0.74 -8.07
N GLY A 192 6.31 1.88 -7.91
CA GLY A 192 5.72 3.11 -7.36
C GLY A 192 5.32 3.01 -5.88
N LEU A 193 5.76 1.96 -5.18
CA LEU A 193 5.46 1.68 -3.77
C LEU A 193 6.77 1.48 -3.00
N LEU A 194 7.02 2.33 -2.01
CA LEU A 194 8.20 2.20 -1.15
C LEU A 194 7.78 1.66 0.21
N TYR A 195 8.20 0.44 0.54
CA TYR A 195 8.06 -0.10 1.89
C TYR A 195 9.38 0.11 2.61
N MET A 196 9.32 0.71 3.79
CA MET A 196 10.52 1.04 4.56
C MET A 196 10.33 0.72 6.03
N THR A 197 11.34 0.12 6.66
CA THR A 197 11.41 0.03 8.12
C THR A 197 12.17 1.23 8.66
N ALA A 198 11.53 2.05 9.48
CA ALA A 198 12.15 3.23 10.06
C ALA A 198 13.19 2.81 11.11
N GLN A 199 14.47 3.08 10.85
CA GLN A 199 15.56 2.83 11.80
C GLN A 199 15.79 4.03 12.72
N SER A 200 15.69 5.23 12.14
CA SER A 200 15.86 6.50 12.84
C SER A 200 14.76 7.45 12.41
N VAL A 201 14.11 8.06 13.39
CA VAL A 201 13.09 9.09 13.19
C VAL A 201 13.49 10.28 14.05
N SER A 202 13.66 11.43 13.43
CA SER A 202 13.89 12.69 14.14
C SER A 202 12.86 13.72 13.76
N GLU A 203 12.24 14.31 14.78
CA GLU A 203 11.33 15.44 14.65
C GLU A 203 12.12 16.74 14.75
N HIS A 204 11.92 17.63 13.79
CA HIS A 204 12.34 19.01 13.86
C HIS A 204 11.08 19.89 13.85
N ARG A 205 10.73 20.41 15.03
CA ARG A 205 9.78 21.52 15.12
C ARG A 205 10.59 22.77 14.87
N GLU A 206 10.23 23.56 13.86
CA GLU A 206 10.77 24.91 13.70
C GLU A 206 10.35 25.71 14.94
N ARG A 207 11.24 25.72 15.94
CA ARG A 207 10.99 26.31 17.26
C ARG A 207 11.66 27.68 17.35
N ASP A 208 11.57 28.48 16.29
CA ASP A 208 11.88 29.91 16.37
C ASP A 208 10.57 30.71 16.35
N TYR A 209 9.79 30.51 17.42
CA TYR A 209 8.63 31.35 17.77
C TYR A 209 8.98 32.85 17.92
N ALA A 210 10.26 33.21 17.96
CA ALA A 210 10.71 34.59 18.04
C ALA A 210 10.61 35.33 16.68
N ASP A 211 10.75 34.63 15.56
CA ASP A 211 10.94 35.27 14.26
C ASP A 211 9.73 35.16 13.32
N ASN A 212 8.84 34.16 13.50
CA ASN A 212 7.61 34.08 12.70
C ASN A 212 6.44 33.34 13.37
N PRO A 213 5.55 34.02 14.12
CA PRO A 213 4.39 33.40 14.79
C PRO A 213 3.33 32.80 13.84
N ALA A 214 3.52 32.91 12.52
CA ALA A 214 2.68 32.29 11.50
C ALA A 214 3.21 30.92 11.01
N HIS A 215 4.43 30.51 11.37
CA HIS A 215 4.98 29.21 10.95
C HIS A 215 4.58 28.12 11.93
N THR A 216 3.66 27.25 11.49
CA THR A 216 3.16 26.07 12.23
C THR A 216 3.57 24.78 11.53
N GLU A 217 4.80 24.73 11.05
CA GLU A 217 5.34 23.60 10.30
C GLU A 217 6.13 22.66 11.21
N THR A 218 5.90 21.37 11.05
CA THR A 218 6.72 20.32 11.67
C THR A 218 7.35 19.47 10.59
N THR A 219 8.66 19.29 10.66
CA THR A 219 9.41 18.46 9.72
C THR A 219 9.86 17.17 10.39
N TRP A 220 9.65 16.05 9.72
CA TRP A 220 10.08 14.72 10.14
C TRP A 220 11.14 14.20 9.18
N THR A 221 12.30 13.81 9.71
CA THR A 221 13.30 13.07 8.94
C THR A 221 13.25 11.61 9.34
N ILE A 222 12.99 10.73 8.37
CA ILE A 222 12.90 9.28 8.55
C ILE A 222 14.00 8.64 7.72
N THR A 223 14.89 7.90 8.38
CA THR A 223 15.91 7.11 7.72
C THR A 223 15.66 5.64 7.99
N GLY A 224 15.69 4.82 6.95
CA GLY A 224 15.39 3.40 7.05
C GLY A 224 15.85 2.60 5.85
N ASP A 225 15.66 1.28 5.96
CA ASP A 225 15.95 0.35 4.88
C ASP A 225 14.68 0.05 4.09
N GLU A 226 14.81 -0.01 2.78
CA GLU A 226 13.79 -0.57 1.90
C GLU A 226 13.61 -2.06 2.18
N VAL A 227 12.35 -2.47 2.37
CA VAL A 227 11.96 -3.86 2.62
C VAL A 227 10.95 -4.33 1.59
N ASP A 228 10.81 -5.65 1.44
CA ASP A 228 9.79 -6.22 0.56
C ASP A 228 8.39 -5.99 1.16
N PRO A 229 7.34 -5.72 0.37
CA PRO A 229 5.96 -5.79 0.82
C PRO A 229 5.71 -7.06 1.63
N GLY A 230 5.28 -6.91 2.88
CA GLY A 230 4.82 -8.06 3.67
C GLY A 230 3.65 -8.76 2.97
N THR A 231 3.62 -10.09 3.00
CA THR A 231 2.53 -10.89 2.43
C THR A 231 1.30 -10.99 3.34
N LEU A 232 1.36 -10.37 4.53
CA LEU A 232 0.28 -10.43 5.51
C LEU A 232 -1.00 -9.82 4.93
N PRO A 233 -2.15 -10.51 5.07
CA PRO A 233 -3.42 -10.01 4.57
C PRO A 233 -3.82 -8.76 5.34
N VAL A 234 -4.27 -7.75 4.60
CA VAL A 234 -4.88 -6.54 5.18
C VAL A 234 -6.34 -6.85 5.49
N ILE A 235 -6.73 -6.80 6.76
CA ILE A 235 -8.12 -7.00 7.20
C ILE A 235 -8.72 -5.64 7.57
N VAL A 236 -8.68 -4.70 6.64
CA VAL A 236 -9.29 -3.39 6.81
C VAL A 236 -10.46 -3.29 5.85
N SER A 237 -11.66 -3.19 6.43
CA SER A 237 -12.88 -2.96 5.68
C SER A 237 -12.90 -1.51 5.17
N PRO A 238 -13.06 -1.28 3.85
CA PRO A 238 -13.31 0.07 3.35
C PRO A 238 -14.72 0.58 3.70
N TRP A 239 -15.57 -0.25 4.29
CA TRP A 239 -16.96 0.08 4.61
C TRP A 239 -17.06 0.55 6.05
N THR A 240 -17.50 1.79 6.23
CA THR A 240 -17.95 2.23 7.54
C THR A 240 -19.25 1.52 7.91
N TYR A 241 -19.59 1.49 9.20
CA TYR A 241 -20.91 1.02 9.66
C TYR A 241 -22.04 1.78 8.94
N GLN A 242 -21.84 3.06 8.66
CA GLN A 242 -22.80 3.89 7.95
C GLN A 242 -23.00 3.41 6.50
N ASN A 243 -21.92 3.09 5.77
CA ASN A 243 -22.00 2.55 4.41
C ASN A 243 -22.79 1.22 4.39
N LEU A 244 -22.55 0.36 5.38
CA LEU A 244 -23.25 -0.91 5.54
C LEU A 244 -24.74 -0.70 5.84
N ALA A 245 -25.06 0.24 6.73
CA ALA A 245 -26.44 0.59 7.08
C ALA A 245 -27.19 1.26 5.92
N ASP A 246 -26.53 2.11 5.14
CA ASP A 246 -27.11 2.77 3.97
C ASP A 246 -27.38 1.76 2.84
N TYR A 247 -26.46 0.82 2.62
CA TYR A 247 -26.68 -0.28 1.67
C TYR A 247 -27.83 -1.20 2.11
N ALA A 248 -27.87 -1.60 3.38
CA ALA A 248 -28.96 -2.42 3.91
C ALA A 248 -30.31 -1.72 3.72
N ARG A 249 -30.39 -0.41 4.01
CA ARG A 249 -31.57 0.42 3.74
C ARG A 249 -31.94 0.43 2.26
N ALA A 250 -30.98 0.56 1.35
CA ALA A 250 -31.22 0.51 -0.09
C ALA A 250 -31.78 -0.84 -0.56
N GLN A 251 -31.44 -1.94 0.13
CA GLN A 251 -32.00 -3.28 -0.10
C GLN A 251 -33.28 -3.56 0.72
N SER A 252 -33.89 -2.52 1.29
CA SER A 252 -35.09 -2.63 2.16
C SER A 252 -34.88 -3.46 3.43
N VAL A 253 -33.63 -3.65 3.86
CA VAL A 253 -33.26 -4.28 5.12
C VAL A 253 -32.94 -3.19 6.13
N THR A 254 -33.87 -2.95 7.06
CA THR A 254 -33.78 -1.85 8.04
C THR A 254 -33.47 -2.34 9.45
N THR A 255 -33.45 -3.65 9.69
CA THR A 255 -33.22 -4.27 10.99
C THR A 255 -31.95 -5.13 10.98
N TYR A 256 -31.30 -5.22 12.15
CA TYR A 256 -30.08 -6.02 12.31
C TYR A 256 -30.33 -7.52 12.02
N ASP A 257 -31.50 -8.02 12.40
CA ASP A 257 -31.92 -9.41 12.14
C ASP A 257 -32.11 -9.73 10.65
N GLY A 258 -32.23 -8.72 9.80
CA GLY A 258 -32.28 -8.90 8.34
C GLY A 258 -30.91 -8.88 7.67
N LEU A 259 -29.82 -8.52 8.36
CA LEU A 259 -28.49 -8.51 7.77
C LEU A 259 -28.01 -9.90 7.29
N PRO A 260 -28.34 -11.02 7.97
CA PRO A 260 -28.00 -12.36 7.48
C PRO A 260 -28.64 -12.73 6.13
N SER A 261 -29.72 -12.04 5.71
CA SER A 261 -30.28 -12.25 4.37
C SER A 261 -29.52 -11.55 3.25
N LEU A 262 -28.66 -10.58 3.61
CA LEU A 262 -27.77 -9.88 2.67
C LEU A 262 -26.37 -10.48 2.68
N TRP A 263 -25.88 -10.90 3.85
CA TRP A 263 -24.53 -11.42 4.00
C TRP A 263 -24.50 -12.69 4.85
N THR A 264 -23.86 -13.73 4.33
CA THR A 264 -23.70 -15.01 5.04
C THR A 264 -22.88 -14.86 6.32
N THR A 265 -21.87 -13.99 6.30
CA THR A 265 -21.09 -13.62 7.50
C THR A 265 -20.89 -12.12 7.58
N TYR A 266 -20.69 -11.62 8.81
CA TYR A 266 -20.34 -10.21 9.03
C TYR A 266 -19.03 -9.81 8.34
N LEU A 267 -18.12 -10.77 8.14
CA LEU A 267 -16.86 -10.59 7.43
C LEU A 267 -17.09 -10.38 5.92
N ASP A 268 -18.12 -10.98 5.34
CA ASP A 268 -18.52 -10.74 3.94
C ASP A 268 -19.14 -9.35 3.78
N ALA A 269 -19.93 -8.92 4.77
CA ALA A 269 -20.48 -7.57 4.83
C ALA A 269 -19.37 -6.50 4.91
N GLN A 270 -18.34 -6.77 5.71
CA GLN A 270 -17.14 -5.91 5.81
C GLN A 270 -16.27 -5.93 4.55
N ARG A 271 -16.32 -6.98 3.74
CA ARG A 271 -15.61 -7.04 2.46
C ARG A 271 -16.38 -6.34 1.33
N GLY A 272 -17.62 -5.91 1.55
CA GLY A 272 -18.50 -5.34 0.52
C GLY A 272 -18.94 -6.37 -0.51
N ILE A 273 -18.87 -7.66 -0.19
CA ILE A 273 -19.24 -8.74 -1.10
C ILE A 273 -20.79 -8.78 -1.18
N PHE A 274 -21.35 -8.77 -2.39
CA PHE A 274 -22.78 -8.80 -2.68
C PHE A 274 -23.16 -10.00 -3.54
#